data_AF-A0A158M586-F1
#
_entry.id   AF-A0A158M586-F1
#
_cell.length_a   1.000
_cell.length_b   1.000
_cell.length_c   1.000
_cell.angle_alpha   90.00
_cell.angle_beta   90.00
_cell.angle_gamma   90.00
#
_symmetry.space_group_name_H-M   'P 1'
#
loop_
_entity.id
_entity.type
_entity.pdbx_description
1 polymer ?
#
loop_
_entity_poly.entity_id
_entity_poly.type
_entity_poly.pdbx_seq_one_letter_code
_entity_poly.pdbx_strand_id
1 'polypeptide(L)'
;MIEIDQSAGRPVRKQKFYQILYVQVIVAIVIGILLGYFRPDLADAMKPLGDGFIKLVKMIIAPVIFLTVSTGIAAMSDLKKVGRVAGKAMLYFLVFSTLALILGLVVSHIVQPGAGLHIDPTTLDQKAVADYVTKAHDSTITGFLLNIIPTTIVSPFVTGDILQVLFVAVLFGVALALVG
;
A
#
# COMPACT_ATOMS: atom_id res chain seq x y z
N MET A 1 3.50 9.26 49.19
CA MET A 1 4.16 7.94 49.23
C MET A 1 4.39 7.56 47.77
N ILE A 2 5.64 7.61 47.32
CA ILE A 2 6.06 7.48 45.91
C ILE A 2 6.33 6.00 45.67
N GLU A 3 5.51 5.33 44.86
CA GLU A 3 5.90 4.05 44.26
C GLU A 3 6.89 4.37 43.13
N ILE A 4 8.17 4.17 43.43
CA ILE A 4 9.21 4.11 42.40
C ILE A 4 9.03 2.76 41.71
N ASP A 5 8.49 2.76 40.49
CA ASP A 5 8.47 1.59 39.62
C ASP A 5 9.92 1.11 39.40
N GLN A 6 10.30 0.07 40.12
CA GLN A 6 11.55 -0.68 39.93
C GLN A 6 11.42 -1.64 38.75
N SER A 7 11.06 -1.16 37.56
CA SER A 7 11.25 -1.90 36.31
C SER A 7 12.73 -1.83 35.88
N ALA A 8 13.61 -2.29 36.78
CA ALA A 8 15.03 -2.48 36.54
C ALA A 8 15.22 -3.41 35.32
N GLY A 9 16.08 -2.96 34.40
CA GLY A 9 16.31 -3.53 33.08
C GLY A 9 16.37 -5.06 33.05
N ARG A 10 15.32 -5.67 32.46
CA ARG A 10 15.45 -7.01 31.91
C ARG A 10 16.47 -6.94 30.78
N PRO A 11 17.52 -7.78 30.77
CA PRO A 11 18.43 -7.84 29.63
C PRO A 11 17.60 -8.20 28.39
N VAL A 12 17.63 -7.35 27.36
CA VAL A 12 17.00 -7.63 26.07
C VAL A 12 17.67 -8.90 25.55
N ARG A 13 16.97 -10.04 25.68
CA ARG A 13 17.47 -11.34 25.24
C ARG A 13 17.78 -11.21 23.75
N LYS A 14 19.05 -11.34 23.36
CA LYS A 14 19.46 -11.30 21.95
C LYS A 14 18.62 -12.32 21.19
N GLN A 15 17.72 -11.83 20.34
CA GLN A 15 16.88 -12.69 19.52
C GLN A 15 17.79 -13.50 18.60
N LYS A 16 17.54 -14.80 18.51
CA LYS A 16 18.29 -15.67 17.60
C LYS A 16 17.94 -15.28 16.16
N PHE A 17 18.88 -15.45 15.23
CA PHE A 17 18.70 -15.05 13.82
C PHE A 17 17.40 -15.59 13.17
N TYR A 18 17.02 -16.83 13.49
CA TYR A 18 15.77 -17.46 13.01
C TYR A 18 14.48 -16.94 13.66
N GLN A 19 14.57 -16.12 14.71
CA GLN A 19 13.43 -15.47 15.37
C GLN A 19 13.13 -14.09 14.77
N ILE A 20 13.97 -13.61 13.85
CA ILE A 20 13.78 -12.34 13.16
C ILE A 20 12.75 -12.56 12.06
N LEU A 21 11.61 -11.88 12.13
CA LEU A 21 10.51 -12.01 11.15
C LEU A 21 10.99 -11.78 9.70
N TYR A 22 11.86 -10.81 9.48
CA TYR A 22 12.43 -10.54 8.16
C TYR A 22 13.17 -11.75 7.57
N VAL A 23 13.95 -12.45 8.40
CA VAL A 23 14.67 -13.68 7.98
C VAL A 23 13.65 -14.78 7.65
N GLN A 24 12.61 -14.92 8.46
CA GLN A 24 11.55 -15.90 8.21
C GLN A 24 10.81 -15.62 6.89
N VAL A 25 10.53 -14.35 6.58
CA VAL A 25 9.87 -13.95 5.34
C VAL A 25 10.75 -14.26 4.12
N ILE A 26 12.05 -13.95 4.17
CA ILE A 26 12.97 -14.30 3.07
C ILE A 26 13.01 -15.82 2.87
N VAL A 27 13.15 -16.59 3.95
CA VAL A 27 13.17 -18.04 3.88
C VAL A 27 11.86 -18.57 3.29
N ALA A 28 10.71 -18.03 3.69
CA ALA A 28 9.41 -18.40 3.13
C ALA A 28 9.29 -18.08 1.64
N ILE A 29 9.79 -16.92 1.18
CA ILE A 29 9.83 -16.56 -0.24
C ILE A 29 10.68 -17.55 -1.04
N VAL A 30 11.88 -17.87 -0.54
CA VAL A 30 12.78 -18.83 -1.21
C VAL A 30 12.12 -20.21 -1.29
N ILE A 31 11.52 -20.69 -0.20
CA ILE A 31 10.78 -21.95 -0.19
C ILE A 31 9.62 -21.91 -1.18
N GLY A 32 8.85 -20.82 -1.24
CA GLY A 32 7.75 -20.65 -2.19
C GLY A 32 8.20 -20.69 -3.65
N ILE A 33 9.32 -20.04 -3.98
CA ILE A 33 9.93 -20.08 -5.32
C ILE A 33 10.37 -21.50 -5.67
N LEU A 34 11.08 -22.17 -4.75
CA LEU A 34 11.52 -23.56 -4.96
C LEU A 34 10.34 -24.51 -5.12
N LEU A 35 9.28 -24.35 -4.32
CA LEU A 35 8.06 -25.15 -4.43
C LEU A 35 7.39 -24.95 -5.80
N GLY A 36 7.26 -23.69 -6.26
CA GLY A 36 6.70 -23.37 -7.56
C GLY A 36 7.50 -23.95 -8.72
N TYR A 37 8.83 -23.99 -8.60
CA TYR A 37 9.71 -24.57 -9.63
C TYR A 37 9.67 -26.11 -9.65
N PHE A 38 9.76 -26.76 -8.48
CA PHE A 38 9.88 -28.22 -8.39
C PHE A 38 8.54 -28.95 -8.40
N ARG A 39 7.47 -28.34 -7.88
CA ARG A 39 6.14 -28.96 -7.73
C ARG A 39 5.03 -27.93 -8.00
N PRO A 40 4.82 -27.54 -9.27
CA PRO A 40 3.85 -26.53 -9.65
C PRO A 40 2.41 -26.87 -9.21
N ASP A 41 1.98 -28.13 -9.32
CA ASP A 41 0.62 -28.54 -8.91
C ASP A 41 0.36 -28.29 -7.41
N LEU A 42 1.37 -28.51 -6.57
CA LEU A 42 1.26 -28.26 -5.13
C LEU A 42 1.32 -26.77 -4.82
N ALA A 43 2.10 -25.99 -5.58
CA ALA A 43 2.14 -24.53 -5.45
C ALA A 43 0.79 -23.89 -5.82
N ASP A 44 0.14 -24.37 -6.88
CA ASP A 44 -1.20 -23.92 -7.27
C ASP A 44 -2.25 -24.27 -6.20
N ALA A 45 -2.16 -25.47 -5.61
CA ALA A 45 -3.00 -25.86 -4.49
C ALA A 45 -2.79 -25.02 -3.22
N MET A 46 -1.62 -24.38 -3.07
CA MET A 46 -1.31 -23.46 -1.97
C MET A 46 -1.84 -22.04 -2.19
N LYS A 47 -2.28 -21.69 -3.41
CA LYS A 47 -2.80 -20.35 -3.74
C LYS A 47 -3.89 -19.82 -2.78
N PRO A 48 -4.86 -20.63 -2.29
CA PRO A 48 -5.86 -20.16 -1.33
C PRO A 48 -5.26 -19.61 -0.03
N LEU A 49 -4.08 -20.10 0.38
CA LEU A 49 -3.37 -19.59 1.55
C LEU A 49 -2.84 -18.16 1.30
N GLY A 50 -2.28 -17.92 0.12
CA GLY A 50 -1.84 -16.60 -0.32
C GLY A 50 -3.01 -15.62 -0.49
N ASP A 51 -4.10 -16.08 -1.12
CA ASP A 51 -5.31 -15.28 -1.30
C ASP A 51 -5.96 -14.94 0.06
N GLY A 52 -5.98 -15.90 0.99
CA GLY A 52 -6.43 -15.70 2.36
C GLY A 52 -5.60 -14.65 3.09
N PHE A 53 -4.26 -14.74 3.02
CA PHE A 53 -3.36 -13.75 3.60
C PHE A 53 -3.61 -12.34 3.03
N ILE A 54 -3.71 -12.21 1.71
CA ILE A 54 -3.99 -10.91 1.06
C ILE A 54 -5.36 -10.36 1.50
N LYS A 55 -6.40 -11.20 1.61
CA LYS A 55 -7.71 -10.77 2.10
C LYS A 55 -7.65 -10.25 3.54
N LEU A 56 -6.93 -10.94 4.41
CA LEU A 56 -6.74 -10.52 5.81
C LEU A 56 -5.99 -9.19 5.90
N VAL A 57 -4.91 -9.02 5.13
CA VAL A 57 -4.18 -7.75 5.07
C VAL A 57 -5.09 -6.64 4.55
N LYS A 58 -5.80 -6.86 3.43
CA LYS A 58 -6.72 -5.87 2.86
C LYS A 58 -7.84 -5.44 3.82
N MET A 59 -8.38 -6.37 4.60
CA MET A 59 -9.41 -6.09 5.62
C MET A 59 -8.90 -5.10 6.68
N ILE A 60 -7.63 -5.19 7.06
CA ILE A 60 -7.04 -4.38 8.13
C ILE A 60 -6.63 -2.98 7.62
N ILE A 61 -6.33 -2.83 6.33
CA ILE A 61 -5.83 -1.57 5.75
C ILE A 61 -6.77 -0.39 6.04
N ALA A 62 -8.07 -0.50 5.73
CA ALA A 62 -8.99 0.63 5.85
C ALA A 62 -9.14 1.13 7.31
N PRO A 63 -9.40 0.28 8.33
CA PRO A 63 -9.42 0.70 9.72
C PRO A 63 -8.09 1.30 10.20
N VAL A 64 -6.95 0.69 9.84
CA VAL A 64 -5.63 1.15 10.29
C VAL A 64 -5.32 2.53 9.71
N ILE A 65 -5.62 2.76 8.43
CA ILE A 65 -5.42 4.06 7.79
C ILE A 65 -6.29 5.12 8.48
N PHE A 66 -7.58 4.83 8.67
CA PHE A 66 -8.49 5.78 9.30
C PHE A 66 -8.01 6.17 10.70
N LEU A 67 -7.70 5.19 11.54
CA LEU A 67 -7.22 5.43 12.91
C LEU A 67 -5.89 6.18 12.91
N THR A 68 -4.92 5.77 12.10
CA THR A 68 -3.58 6.37 12.08
C THR A 68 -3.62 7.81 11.61
N VAL A 69 -4.38 8.11 10.54
CA VAL A 69 -4.45 9.45 9.97
C VAL A 69 -5.30 10.38 10.85
N SER A 70 -6.46 9.91 11.32
CA SER A 70 -7.32 10.73 12.19
C SER A 70 -6.63 11.09 13.50
N THR A 71 -6.08 10.11 14.22
CA THR A 71 -5.33 10.35 15.47
C THR A 71 -4.04 11.12 15.22
N GLY A 72 -3.36 10.87 14.11
CA GLY A 72 -2.15 11.60 13.73
C GLY A 72 -2.40 13.08 13.50
N ILE A 73 -3.52 13.44 12.86
CA ILE A 73 -3.92 14.84 12.67
C ILE A 73 -4.41 15.45 13.98
N ALA A 74 -5.26 14.74 14.73
CA ALA A 74 -5.78 15.20 16.02
C ALA A 74 -4.67 15.46 17.06
N ALA A 75 -3.58 14.68 17.02
CA ALA A 75 -2.43 14.88 17.91
C ALA A 75 -1.58 16.13 17.56
N MET A 76 -1.81 16.79 16.43
CA MET A 76 -1.07 17.99 16.05
C MET A 76 -1.71 19.25 16.64
N SER A 77 -0.93 19.99 17.41
CA SER A 77 -1.36 21.23 18.10
C SER A 77 -1.76 22.40 17.18
N ASP A 78 -1.49 22.32 15.87
CA ASP A 78 -1.68 23.43 14.94
C ASP A 78 -1.93 22.90 13.52
N LEU A 79 -3.09 23.26 12.97
CA LEU A 79 -3.50 22.89 11.61
C LEU A 79 -2.55 23.40 10.52
N LYS A 80 -1.84 24.52 10.77
CA LYS A 80 -0.79 25.01 9.86
C LYS A 80 0.39 24.05 9.79
N LYS A 81 0.71 23.35 10.88
CA LYS A 81 1.76 22.33 10.87
C LYS A 81 1.32 21.13 10.03
N VAL A 82 0.07 20.69 10.15
CA VAL A 82 -0.51 19.60 9.33
C VAL A 82 -0.35 19.92 7.84
N GLY A 83 -0.80 21.10 7.40
CA GLY A 83 -0.69 21.53 6.00
C GLY A 83 0.75 21.61 5.50
N ARG A 84 1.68 22.09 6.34
CA ARG A 84 3.11 22.13 6.00
C ARG A 84 3.74 20.73 5.88
N VAL A 85 3.36 19.81 6.75
CA VAL A 85 3.83 18.41 6.68
C VAL A 85 3.27 17.74 5.44
N ALA A 86 1.96 17.90 5.15
CA ALA A 86 1.33 17.37 3.94
C ALA A 86 1.98 17.92 2.66
N GLY A 87 2.25 19.23 2.61
CA GLY A 87 2.93 19.86 1.48
C GLY A 87 4.36 19.34 1.28
N LYS A 88 5.13 19.18 2.37
CA LYS A 88 6.46 18.56 2.31
C LYS A 88 6.38 17.10 1.83
N ALA A 89 5.42 16.33 2.33
CA ALA A 89 5.20 14.94 1.93
C ALA A 89 4.81 14.83 0.45
N MET A 90 3.91 15.68 -0.05
CA MET A 90 3.56 15.75 -1.47
C MET A 90 4.76 16.09 -2.35
N LEU A 91 5.58 17.07 -1.96
CA LEU A 91 6.79 17.42 -2.71
C LEU A 91 7.79 16.26 -2.71
N TYR A 92 8.03 15.63 -1.55
CA TYR A 92 8.88 14.43 -1.44
C TYR A 92 8.36 13.29 -2.32
N PHE A 93 7.05 13.02 -2.27
CA PHE A 93 6.42 11.97 -3.06
C PHE A 93 6.57 12.25 -4.57
N LEU A 94 6.31 13.47 -5.02
CA LEU A 94 6.38 13.82 -6.43
C LEU A 94 7.82 13.73 -6.95
N VAL A 95 8.79 14.30 -6.23
CA VAL A 95 10.21 14.25 -6.62
C VAL A 95 10.73 12.82 -6.64
N PHE A 96 10.50 12.05 -5.58
CA PHE A 96 11.03 10.69 -5.48
C PHE A 96 10.33 9.71 -6.43
N SER A 97 9.02 9.85 -6.65
CA SER A 97 8.28 9.03 -7.63
C SER A 97 8.68 9.36 -9.06
N THR A 98 8.83 10.64 -9.42
CA THR A 98 9.35 11.03 -10.74
C THR A 98 10.77 10.50 -10.96
N LEU A 99 11.65 10.59 -9.96
CA LEU A 99 12.99 10.02 -10.05
C LEU A 99 12.94 8.49 -10.25
N ALA A 100 12.09 7.79 -9.51
CA ALA A 100 11.90 6.35 -9.67
C ALA A 100 11.37 5.98 -11.08
N LEU A 101 10.44 6.76 -11.63
CA LEU A 101 9.95 6.56 -13.00
C LEU A 101 11.03 6.80 -14.05
N ILE A 102 11.86 7.84 -13.89
CA ILE A 102 12.99 8.11 -14.79
C ILE A 102 13.99 6.95 -14.76
N LEU A 103 14.37 6.49 -13.56
CA LEU A 103 15.28 5.36 -13.43
C LEU A 103 14.68 4.08 -14.02
N GLY A 104 13.39 3.80 -13.78
CA GLY A 104 12.68 2.68 -14.38
C GLY A 104 12.67 2.73 -15.90
N LEU A 105 12.47 3.92 -16.48
CA LEU A 105 12.50 4.15 -17.93
C LEU A 105 13.89 3.98 -18.52
N VAL A 106 14.93 4.50 -17.85
CA VAL A 106 16.32 4.35 -18.30
C VAL A 106 16.72 2.87 -18.28
N VAL A 107 16.43 2.16 -17.19
CA VAL A 107 16.73 0.72 -17.08
C VAL A 107 15.94 -0.09 -18.11
N SER A 108 14.64 0.19 -18.30
CA SER A 108 13.84 -0.52 -19.29
C SER A 108 14.31 -0.25 -20.73
N HIS A 109 14.76 0.98 -21.03
CA HIS A 109 15.29 1.32 -22.34
C HIS A 109 16.64 0.63 -22.64
N ILE A 110 17.49 0.45 -21.63
CA ILE A 110 18.80 -0.21 -21.76
C ILE A 110 18.67 -1.74 -21.80
N VAL A 111 17.94 -2.31 -20.84
CA VAL A 111 17.77 -3.77 -20.72
C VAL A 111 16.84 -4.31 -21.80
N GLN A 112 15.96 -3.46 -22.35
CA GLN A 112 14.96 -3.80 -23.36
C GLN A 112 14.20 -5.10 -23.02
N PRO A 113 13.54 -5.17 -21.84
CA PRO A 113 12.78 -6.35 -21.45
C PRO A 113 11.58 -6.51 -22.40
N GLY A 114 11.75 -7.32 -23.44
CA GLY A 114 10.81 -7.41 -24.56
C GLY A 114 11.48 -7.64 -25.92
N ALA A 115 12.76 -7.28 -26.06
CA ALA A 115 13.51 -7.57 -27.27
C ALA A 115 13.56 -9.10 -27.52
N GLY A 116 13.13 -9.53 -28.70
CA GLY A 116 13.06 -10.95 -29.08
C GLY A 116 11.70 -11.63 -28.81
N LEU A 117 10.73 -10.94 -28.19
CA LEU A 117 9.34 -11.38 -28.25
C LEU A 117 8.77 -11.08 -29.64
N HIS A 118 8.69 -12.09 -30.51
CA HIS A 118 8.02 -12.05 -31.81
C HIS A 118 6.49 -12.00 -31.65
N ILE A 119 5.99 -11.05 -30.86
CA ILE A 119 4.55 -10.85 -30.66
C ILE A 119 4.05 -9.94 -31.79
N ASP A 120 3.19 -10.47 -32.64
CA ASP A 120 2.44 -9.66 -33.59
C ASP A 120 1.20 -9.07 -32.88
N PRO A 121 1.12 -7.73 -32.69
CA PRO A 121 0.00 -7.08 -32.02
C PRO A 121 -1.35 -7.34 -32.69
N THR A 122 -1.35 -7.70 -33.98
CA THR A 122 -2.58 -7.98 -34.74
C THR A 122 -3.15 -9.37 -34.48
N THR A 123 -2.35 -10.28 -33.93
CA THR A 123 -2.75 -11.64 -33.57
C THR A 123 -3.22 -11.77 -32.10
N LEU A 124 -3.07 -10.70 -31.32
CA LEU A 124 -3.47 -10.66 -29.92
C LEU A 124 -4.98 -10.46 -29.79
N ASP A 125 -5.61 -11.17 -28.85
CA ASP A 125 -7.02 -11.00 -28.52
C ASP A 125 -7.24 -9.63 -27.85
N GLN A 126 -7.66 -8.65 -28.66
CA GLN A 126 -7.93 -7.30 -28.19
C GLN A 126 -9.11 -7.24 -27.20
N LYS A 127 -9.98 -8.25 -27.12
CA LYS A 127 -11.07 -8.28 -26.12
C LYS A 127 -10.54 -8.36 -24.70
N ALA A 128 -9.44 -9.08 -24.47
CA ALA A 128 -8.83 -9.18 -23.14
C ALA A 128 -8.23 -7.84 -22.66
N VAL A 129 -7.96 -6.91 -23.59
CA VAL A 129 -7.33 -5.61 -23.32
C VAL A 129 -8.34 -4.45 -23.39
N ALA A 130 -9.46 -4.63 -24.08
CA ALA A 130 -10.50 -3.61 -24.28
C ALA A 130 -11.02 -2.99 -22.97
N ASP A 131 -11.20 -3.81 -21.92
CA ASP A 131 -11.64 -3.32 -20.60
C ASP A 131 -10.60 -2.40 -19.94
N TYR A 132 -9.30 -2.67 -20.16
CA TYR A 132 -8.21 -1.84 -19.64
C TYR A 132 -8.07 -0.54 -20.42
N VAL A 133 -8.25 -0.58 -21.74
CA VAL A 133 -8.21 0.60 -22.62
C VAL A 133 -9.37 1.55 -22.28
N THR A 134 -10.57 1.01 -22.09
CA THR A 134 -11.74 1.82 -21.70
C THR A 134 -11.55 2.47 -20.33
N LYS A 135 -11.07 1.71 -19.33
CA LYS A 135 -10.75 2.26 -17.99
C LYS A 135 -9.65 3.32 -18.00
N ALA A 136 -8.67 3.19 -18.89
CA ALA A 136 -7.62 4.20 -19.05
C ALA A 136 -8.19 5.51 -19.64
N HIS A 137 -9.15 5.40 -20.57
CA HIS A 137 -9.81 6.56 -21.15
C HIS A 137 -10.75 7.29 -20.17
N ASP A 138 -11.38 6.56 -19.25
CA ASP A 138 -12.24 7.11 -18.19
C ASP A 138 -11.45 7.76 -17.03
N SER A 139 -10.12 7.56 -16.99
CA SER A 139 -9.23 8.13 -15.98
C SER A 139 -8.91 9.61 -16.27
N THR A 140 -9.94 10.44 -16.33
CA THR A 140 -9.80 11.89 -16.39
C THR A 140 -9.41 12.44 -15.01
N ILE A 141 -8.70 13.57 -14.98
CA ILE A 141 -8.35 14.26 -13.72
C ILE A 141 -9.63 14.59 -12.93
N THR A 142 -10.69 15.04 -13.62
CA THR A 142 -11.99 15.32 -13.01
C THR A 142 -12.60 14.06 -12.40
N GLY A 143 -12.62 12.95 -13.14
CA GLY A 143 -13.12 11.67 -12.65
C GLY A 143 -12.35 11.18 -11.42
N PHE A 144 -11.01 11.28 -11.45
CA PHE A 144 -10.16 10.94 -10.30
C PHE A 144 -10.50 11.78 -9.06
N LEU A 145 -10.61 13.10 -9.19
CA LEU A 145 -10.92 13.99 -8.07
C LEU A 145 -12.34 13.75 -7.52
N LEU A 146 -13.32 13.50 -8.37
CA LEU A 146 -14.69 13.18 -7.94
C LEU A 146 -14.76 11.83 -7.23
N ASN A 147 -13.97 10.84 -7.64
CA ASN A 147 -13.90 9.53 -6.99
C ASN A 147 -13.32 9.57 -5.56
N ILE A 148 -12.62 10.65 -5.18
CA ILE A 148 -12.14 10.85 -3.80
C ILE A 148 -13.31 11.05 -2.82
N ILE A 149 -14.40 11.65 -3.29
CA ILE A 149 -15.56 11.97 -2.47
C ILE A 149 -16.47 10.74 -2.44
N PRO A 150 -16.62 10.07 -1.29
CA PRO A 150 -17.46 8.89 -1.22
C PRO A 150 -18.94 9.25 -1.26
N THR A 151 -19.77 8.32 -1.73
CA THR A 151 -21.23 8.47 -1.71
C THR A 151 -21.79 8.52 -0.29
N THR A 152 -21.16 7.82 0.66
CA THR A 152 -21.51 7.83 2.09
C THR A 152 -20.24 7.76 2.95
N ILE A 153 -20.35 8.07 4.25
CA ILE A 153 -19.19 8.01 5.17
C ILE A 153 -18.68 6.57 5.34
N VAL A 154 -19.56 5.57 5.24
CA VAL A 154 -19.25 4.16 5.53
C VAL A 154 -18.84 3.38 4.27
N SER A 155 -19.28 3.81 3.08
CA SER A 155 -18.97 3.10 1.82
C SER A 155 -17.48 2.80 1.60
N PRO A 156 -16.51 3.68 1.94
CA PRO A 156 -15.09 3.41 1.70
C PRO A 156 -14.56 2.20 2.45
N PHE A 157 -15.12 1.93 3.64
CA PHE A 157 -14.74 0.79 4.48
C PHE A 157 -15.29 -0.54 3.96
N VAL A 158 -16.35 -0.50 3.15
CA VAL A 158 -16.97 -1.68 2.55
C VAL A 158 -16.39 -1.96 1.18
N THR A 159 -16.19 -0.92 0.36
CA THR A 159 -15.62 -1.05 -0.99
C THR A 159 -14.11 -1.23 -0.97
N GLY A 160 -13.44 -0.84 0.12
CA GLY A 160 -11.99 -0.89 0.25
C GLY A 160 -11.27 0.20 -0.53
N ASP A 161 -11.95 1.30 -0.87
CA ASP A 161 -11.34 2.44 -1.54
C ASP A 161 -10.47 3.24 -0.55
N ILE A 162 -9.16 3.06 -0.68
CA ILE A 162 -8.16 3.66 0.21
C ILE A 162 -8.20 5.20 0.14
N LEU A 163 -8.43 5.77 -1.04
CA LEU A 163 -8.39 7.22 -1.23
C LEU A 163 -9.60 7.88 -0.56
N GLN A 164 -10.76 7.25 -0.67
CA GLN A 164 -11.96 7.68 0.03
C GLN A 164 -11.83 7.53 1.56
N VAL A 165 -11.25 6.42 2.05
CA VAL A 165 -10.97 6.23 3.48
C VAL A 165 -10.05 7.34 4.01
N LEU A 166 -8.99 7.67 3.26
CA LEU A 166 -8.07 8.76 3.60
C LEU A 166 -8.79 10.12 3.66
N PHE A 167 -9.66 10.42 2.70
CA PHE A 167 -10.44 11.66 2.68
C PHE A 167 -11.30 11.82 3.93
N VAL A 168 -12.08 10.78 4.27
CA VAL A 168 -12.92 10.78 5.48
C VAL A 168 -12.06 10.89 6.75
N ALA A 169 -10.93 10.19 6.81
CA ALA A 169 -10.00 10.23 7.95
C ALA A 169 -9.40 11.63 8.17
N VAL A 170 -9.05 12.35 7.10
CA VAL A 170 -8.53 13.71 7.17
C VAL A 170 -9.60 14.67 7.68
N LEU A 171 -10.81 14.64 7.11
CA LEU A 171 -11.90 15.50 7.57
C LEU A 171 -12.25 15.24 9.04
N PHE A 172 -12.31 13.97 9.43
CA PHE A 172 -12.59 13.58 10.82
C PHE A 172 -11.46 14.00 11.77
N GLY A 173 -10.20 13.79 11.40
CA GLY A 173 -9.05 14.21 12.20
C GLY A 173 -8.97 15.73 12.39
N VAL A 174 -9.27 16.50 11.34
CA VAL A 174 -9.36 17.97 11.41
C VAL A 174 -10.50 18.41 12.32
N ALA A 175 -11.68 17.79 12.19
CA ALA A 175 -12.82 18.10 13.06
C ALA A 175 -12.51 17.81 14.53
N LEU A 176 -11.84 16.69 14.83
CA LEU A 176 -11.37 16.38 16.19
C LEU A 176 -10.41 17.45 16.71
N ALA A 177 -9.39 17.81 15.93
CA ALA A 177 -8.40 18.83 16.30
C ALA A 177 -9.00 20.23 16.55
N LEU A 178 -10.18 20.53 15.98
CA LEU A 178 -10.88 21.80 16.18
C LEU A 178 -11.80 21.78 17.41
N VAL A 179 -12.33 20.61 17.78
CA VAL A 179 -13.24 20.44 18.93
C VAL A 179 -12.46 20.20 20.23
N GLY A 180 -11.25 19.63 20.17
CA GLY A 180 -10.39 19.35 21.31
C GLY A 180 -8.91 19.39 20.98
#